data_AF-A0A554NBH1-F1
#
_entry.id   AF-A0A554NBH1-F1
#
_cell.length_a   1.000
_cell.length_b   1.000
_cell.length_c   1.000
_cell.angle_alpha   90.00
_cell.angle_beta   90.00
_cell.angle_gamma   90.00
#
_symmetry.space_group_name_H-M   'P 1'
#
loop_
_entity.id
_entity.type
_entity.pdbx_description
1 polymer ?
#
loop_
_entity_poly.entity_id
_entity_poly.type
_entity_poly.pdbx_seq_one_letter_code
_entity_poly.pdbx_strand_id
1 'polypeptide(L)'
;MTVNGNMENTKQFIDWCQVRDYVTDEIDGDDWQQLYPDLSSEDLQRDEYLDADRGVEIMEWLESERKGTREHVAFILTFRLGLRKSACLALDDGHLHYDGNAQHCDCPHDIDGHHLRLRNRPELGGPDSDGLPLKKRGDSEPDDRYIPLRSETFNAIQSYREERGRADESDQFGLRGLLQTKQSARMKSANGHGSPLYREICWVTSPATYAEECYCSFCRDREGRLSRKVASKCENSRGPHAVRHGAITHAFNRMSDPDTNLTPESLSHRVGTSVPTLKQVYDRADAKEKYERHRDNLIG
;
A
#
# COMPACT_ATOMS: atom_id res chain seq x y z
N MET A 1 -14.05 -4.41 -9.05
CA MET A 1 -15.10 -4.18 -8.04
C MET A 1 -15.64 -5.56 -7.72
N THR A 2 -15.58 -6.00 -6.46
CA THR A 2 -16.03 -7.35 -6.08
C THR A 2 -17.55 -7.40 -6.00
N VAL A 3 -18.14 -8.59 -6.09
CA VAL A 3 -19.60 -8.76 -5.96
C VAL A 3 -20.09 -8.23 -4.61
N ASN A 4 -19.37 -8.52 -3.52
CA ASN A 4 -19.69 -7.95 -2.20
C ASN A 4 -19.57 -6.43 -2.16
N GLY A 5 -18.58 -5.83 -2.84
CA GLY A 5 -18.46 -4.37 -2.93
C GLY A 5 -19.63 -3.73 -3.68
N ASN A 6 -20.16 -4.40 -4.71
CA ASN A 6 -21.37 -3.95 -5.39
C ASN A 6 -22.61 -4.08 -4.49
N MET A 7 -22.74 -5.18 -3.73
CA MET A 7 -23.82 -5.37 -2.77
C MET A 7 -23.80 -4.32 -1.66
N GLU A 8 -22.62 -3.98 -1.13
CA GLU A 8 -22.44 -2.92 -0.14
C GLU A 8 -22.88 -1.55 -0.67
N ASN A 9 -22.51 -1.22 -1.91
CA ASN A 9 -22.91 0.02 -2.55
C ASN A 9 -24.43 0.07 -2.81
N THR A 10 -25.02 -1.05 -3.22
CA THR A 10 -26.47 -1.18 -3.40
C THR A 10 -27.19 -1.00 -2.07
N LYS A 11 -26.70 -1.63 -1.00
CA LYS A 11 -27.24 -1.46 0.36
C LYS A 11 -27.22 0.00 0.80
N GLN A 12 -26.07 0.66 0.73
CA GLN A 12 -25.96 2.08 1.07
C GLN A 12 -26.91 2.96 0.26
N PHE A 13 -27.16 2.63 -1.01
CA PHE A 13 -28.10 3.37 -1.85
C PHE A 13 -29.57 3.13 -1.43
N ILE A 14 -29.96 1.90 -1.13
CA ILE A 14 -31.32 1.59 -0.67
C ILE A 14 -31.57 2.20 0.72
N ASP A 15 -30.62 2.09 1.65
CA ASP A 15 -30.70 2.71 2.97
C ASP A 15 -30.89 4.24 2.84
N TRP A 16 -30.15 4.88 1.92
CA TRP A 16 -30.29 6.31 1.62
C TRP A 16 -31.68 6.67 1.05
N CYS A 17 -32.28 5.78 0.25
CA CYS A 17 -33.63 5.94 -0.29
C CYS A 17 -34.70 5.78 0.79
N GLN A 18 -34.53 4.84 1.73
CA GLN A 18 -35.43 4.65 2.88
C GLN A 18 -35.42 5.88 3.80
N VAL A 19 -34.24 6.43 4.11
CA VAL A 19 -34.10 7.67 4.89
C VAL A 19 -34.81 8.87 4.23
N ARG A 20 -35.08 8.81 2.92
CA ARG A 20 -35.78 9.85 2.14
C ARG A 20 -37.22 9.50 1.79
N ASP A 21 -37.76 8.42 2.34
CA ASP A 21 -39.10 7.91 2.04
C ASP A 21 -39.33 7.61 0.55
N TYR A 22 -38.27 7.31 -0.21
CA TYR A 22 -38.37 6.88 -1.61
C TYR A 22 -38.69 5.39 -1.75
N VAL A 23 -38.42 4.63 -0.70
CA VAL A 23 -38.75 3.21 -0.56
C VAL A 23 -39.44 3.05 0.79
N THR A 24 -40.65 2.48 0.78
CA THR A 24 -41.48 2.31 1.98
C THR A 24 -41.27 0.98 2.68
N ASP A 25 -40.68 0.01 1.98
CA ASP A 25 -40.38 -1.31 2.53
C ASP A 25 -39.03 -1.24 3.26
N GLU A 26 -39.06 -1.51 4.57
CA GLU A 26 -37.84 -1.70 5.36
C GLU A 26 -37.22 -3.05 5.01
N ILE A 27 -35.91 -3.04 4.76
CA ILE A 27 -35.10 -4.25 4.59
C ILE A 27 -34.17 -4.28 5.79
N ASP A 28 -34.44 -5.17 6.74
CA ASP A 28 -33.69 -5.24 7.97
C ASP A 28 -32.26 -5.75 7.74
N GLY A 29 -31.38 -5.51 8.72
CA GLY A 29 -29.96 -5.86 8.63
C GLY A 29 -29.71 -7.34 8.33
N ASP A 30 -30.56 -8.23 8.82
CA ASP A 30 -30.45 -9.69 8.64
C ASP A 30 -30.94 -10.14 7.25
N ASP A 31 -31.90 -9.43 6.66
CA ASP A 31 -32.41 -9.72 5.30
C ASP A 31 -31.35 -9.38 4.25
N TRP A 32 -30.61 -8.29 4.48
CA TRP A 32 -29.46 -7.95 3.65
C TRP A 32 -28.45 -9.08 3.59
N GLN A 33 -28.16 -9.74 4.72
CA GLN A 33 -27.14 -10.77 4.79
C GLN A 33 -27.49 -12.01 3.96
N GLN A 34 -28.78 -12.29 3.76
CA GLN A 34 -29.28 -13.37 2.88
C GLN A 34 -29.16 -13.04 1.39
N LEU A 35 -29.01 -11.75 1.04
CA LEU A 35 -28.85 -11.30 -0.34
C LEU A 35 -27.39 -11.31 -0.80
N TYR A 36 -26.43 -11.35 0.14
CA TYR A 36 -25.03 -11.51 -0.22
C TYR A 36 -24.80 -12.93 -0.75
N PRO A 37 -24.09 -13.10 -1.87
CA PRO A 37 -23.75 -14.44 -2.33
C PRO A 37 -22.84 -15.12 -1.31
N ASP A 38 -23.12 -16.38 -1.02
CA ASP A 38 -22.21 -17.25 -0.29
C ASP A 38 -20.96 -17.46 -1.12
N LEU A 39 -19.89 -16.74 -0.78
CA LEU A 39 -18.57 -16.93 -1.36
C LEU A 39 -17.87 -18.03 -0.58
N SER A 40 -17.41 -19.07 -1.28
CA SER A 40 -16.51 -20.04 -0.68
C SER A 40 -15.19 -19.38 -0.27
N SER A 41 -14.44 -20.00 0.64
CA SER A 41 -13.07 -19.60 0.98
C SER A 41 -12.19 -19.47 -0.27
N GLU A 42 -12.45 -20.30 -1.28
CA GLU A 42 -11.77 -20.37 -2.58
C GLU A 42 -12.16 -19.20 -3.50
N ASP A 43 -13.43 -18.77 -3.49
CA ASP A 43 -13.90 -17.56 -4.20
C ASP A 43 -13.29 -16.27 -3.65
N LEU A 44 -12.93 -16.27 -2.36
CA LEU A 44 -12.20 -15.18 -1.70
C LEU A 44 -10.69 -15.24 -1.96
N GLN A 45 -10.17 -16.39 -2.41
CA GLN A 45 -8.74 -16.73 -2.41
C GLN A 45 -8.02 -16.57 -3.76
N ARG A 46 -8.72 -16.30 -4.88
CA ARG A 46 -8.07 -16.28 -6.20
C ARG A 46 -6.93 -15.25 -6.27
N ASP A 47 -5.70 -15.73 -6.06
CA ASP A 47 -4.38 -15.36 -6.62
C ASP A 47 -4.03 -13.87 -6.80
N GLU A 48 -4.71 -12.94 -6.12
CA GLU A 48 -4.52 -11.51 -6.37
C GLU A 48 -3.44 -10.85 -5.52
N TYR A 49 -2.88 -11.52 -4.50
CA TYR A 49 -1.85 -10.94 -3.63
C TYR A 49 -0.42 -11.17 -4.17
N LEU A 50 0.52 -10.37 -3.70
CA LEU A 50 1.94 -10.62 -3.96
C LEU A 50 2.45 -11.61 -2.90
N ASP A 51 2.97 -12.75 -3.35
CA ASP A 51 3.68 -13.70 -2.49
C ASP A 51 4.84 -13.01 -1.72
N ALA A 52 5.07 -13.43 -0.47
CA ALA A 52 6.03 -12.79 0.42
C ALA A 52 7.47 -12.92 -0.09
N ASP A 53 7.88 -14.11 -0.52
CA ASP A 53 9.24 -14.39 -0.99
C ASP A 53 9.52 -13.66 -2.30
N ARG A 54 8.53 -13.66 -3.19
CA ARG A 54 8.57 -12.85 -4.41
C ARG A 54 8.74 -11.36 -4.12
N GLY A 55 8.08 -10.84 -3.09
CA GLY A 55 8.25 -9.45 -2.68
C GLY A 55 9.65 -9.14 -2.16
N VAL A 56 10.29 -10.09 -1.47
CA VAL A 56 11.70 -9.99 -1.04
C VAL A 56 12.63 -9.97 -2.25
N GLU A 57 12.46 -10.88 -3.20
CA GLU A 57 13.27 -10.96 -4.43
C GLU A 57 13.20 -9.66 -5.24
N ILE A 58 12.00 -9.09 -5.41
CA ILE A 58 11.82 -7.79 -6.08
C ILE A 58 12.57 -6.68 -5.33
N MET A 59 12.54 -6.69 -4.00
CA MET A 59 13.25 -5.70 -3.19
C MET A 59 14.76 -5.81 -3.36
N GLU A 60 15.30 -7.03 -3.34
CA GLU A 60 16.73 -7.28 -3.55
C GLU A 60 17.18 -6.80 -4.93
N TRP A 61 16.40 -7.08 -5.98
CA TRP A 61 16.66 -6.57 -7.33
C TRP A 61 16.61 -5.04 -7.39
N LEU A 62 15.66 -4.40 -6.73
CA LEU A 62 15.60 -2.93 -6.69
C LEU A 62 16.80 -2.35 -5.95
N GLU A 63 17.27 -2.99 -4.88
CA GLU A 63 18.43 -2.55 -4.10
C GLU A 63 19.75 -2.71 -4.86
N SER A 64 19.88 -3.72 -5.73
CA SER A 64 21.06 -3.93 -6.57
C SER A 64 21.04 -3.07 -7.84
N GLU A 65 19.93 -3.04 -8.57
CA GLU A 65 19.88 -2.49 -9.94
C GLU A 65 19.28 -1.08 -10.03
N ARG A 66 18.48 -0.68 -9.05
CA ARG A 66 17.63 0.52 -9.11
C ARG A 66 17.61 1.30 -7.80
N LYS A 67 18.68 1.20 -7.00
CA LYS A 67 18.78 1.86 -5.70
C LYS A 67 18.56 3.37 -5.84
N GLY A 68 17.90 3.98 -4.86
CA GLY A 68 17.57 5.41 -4.90
C GLY A 68 16.63 5.85 -6.03
N THR A 69 16.09 4.94 -6.85
CA THR A 69 15.11 5.35 -7.87
C THR A 69 13.72 5.53 -7.26
N ARG A 70 12.86 6.18 -8.03
CA ARG A 70 11.45 6.38 -7.66
C ARG A 70 10.72 5.07 -7.49
N GLU A 71 10.99 4.09 -8.35
CA GLU A 71 10.42 2.74 -8.28
C GLU A 71 10.86 2.02 -7.01
N HIS A 72 12.14 2.12 -6.65
CA HIS A 72 12.66 1.55 -5.42
C HIS A 72 12.00 2.18 -4.19
N VAL A 73 11.93 3.51 -4.12
CA VAL A 73 11.25 4.19 -3.00
C VAL A 73 9.76 3.88 -2.97
N ALA A 74 9.07 3.86 -4.10
CA ALA A 74 7.66 3.46 -4.17
C ALA A 74 7.45 2.07 -3.59
N PHE A 75 8.32 1.11 -3.93
CA PHE A 75 8.22 -0.27 -3.45
C PHE A 75 8.63 -0.39 -1.97
N ILE A 76 9.61 0.38 -1.47
CA ILE A 76 9.90 0.51 -0.03
C ILE A 76 8.63 0.94 0.71
N LEU A 77 7.95 1.99 0.24
CA LEU A 77 6.77 2.53 0.91
C LEU A 77 5.62 1.50 0.92
N THR A 78 5.37 0.81 -0.20
CA THR A 78 4.23 -0.12 -0.31
C THR A 78 4.49 -1.51 0.25
N PHE A 79 5.72 -2.03 0.12
CA PHE A 79 6.09 -3.38 0.54
C PHE A 79 6.82 -3.38 1.88
N ARG A 80 8.02 -2.77 1.97
CA ARG A 80 8.80 -2.79 3.23
C ARG A 80 8.08 -2.11 4.40
N LEU A 81 7.45 -0.96 4.16
CA LEU A 81 6.67 -0.24 5.17
C LEU A 81 5.19 -0.61 5.16
N GLY A 82 4.74 -1.31 4.11
CA GLY A 82 3.36 -1.78 3.99
C GLY A 82 2.34 -0.65 3.87
N LEU A 83 2.67 0.54 3.38
CA LEU A 83 1.77 1.70 3.35
C LEU A 83 0.66 1.58 2.31
N ARG A 84 -0.47 2.25 2.57
CA ARG A 84 -1.54 2.40 1.57
C ARG A 84 -1.06 3.32 0.45
N LYS A 85 -1.66 3.16 -0.73
CA LYS A 85 -1.48 4.08 -1.86
C LYS A 85 -1.70 5.54 -1.46
N SER A 86 -2.81 5.85 -0.78
CA SER A 86 -3.13 7.21 -0.30
C SER A 86 -2.05 7.76 0.62
N ALA A 87 -1.63 6.97 1.61
CA ALA A 87 -0.55 7.32 2.52
C ALA A 87 0.79 7.59 1.79
N CYS A 88 1.15 6.78 0.78
CA CYS A 88 2.33 7.01 -0.04
C CYS A 88 2.27 8.36 -0.79
N LEU A 89 1.09 8.72 -1.30
CA LEU A 89 0.89 9.96 -2.06
C LEU A 89 0.80 11.20 -1.16
N ALA A 90 0.35 11.03 0.09
CA ALA A 90 0.23 12.10 1.08
C ALA A 90 1.56 12.49 1.74
N LEU A 91 2.64 11.70 1.56
CA LEU A 91 3.96 12.03 2.08
C LEU A 91 4.59 13.22 1.36
N ASP A 92 5.20 14.12 2.11
CA ASP A 92 5.95 15.27 1.61
C ASP A 92 7.44 15.06 1.79
N ASP A 93 8.23 15.85 1.07
CA ASP A 93 9.68 15.87 1.27
C ASP A 93 10.08 16.16 2.72
N GLY A 94 9.38 17.10 3.36
CA GLY A 94 9.64 17.49 4.74
C GLY A 94 9.30 16.42 5.78
N HIS A 95 8.72 15.28 5.38
CA HIS A 95 8.33 14.21 6.29
C HIS A 95 9.40 13.14 6.50
N LEU A 96 10.51 13.18 5.76
CA LEU A 96 11.67 12.32 6.01
C LEU A 96 12.62 12.99 6.99
N HIS A 97 12.78 12.40 8.17
CA HIS A 97 13.59 12.92 9.26
C HIS A 97 14.77 12.00 9.54
N TYR A 98 15.91 12.61 9.89
CA TYR A 98 17.12 11.91 10.27
C TYR A 98 17.42 12.05 11.76
N ASP A 99 18.19 11.10 12.26
CA ASP A 99 18.64 11.08 13.65
C ASP A 99 19.41 12.37 14.01
N GLY A 100 18.97 13.08 15.05
CA GLY A 100 19.60 14.34 15.50
C GLY A 100 18.99 15.66 14.98
N ASN A 101 17.89 15.63 14.22
CA ASN A 101 17.16 16.86 13.81
C ASN A 101 15.82 17.06 14.51
N ALA A 102 15.63 16.48 15.69
CA ALA A 102 14.43 16.69 16.50
C ALA A 102 14.16 18.18 16.81
N GLN A 103 15.18 19.04 16.68
CA GLN A 103 15.06 20.50 16.85
C GLN A 103 14.45 21.24 15.64
N HIS A 104 14.29 20.63 14.46
CA HIS A 104 13.71 21.29 13.27
C HIS A 104 12.50 20.55 12.68
N CYS A 105 11.93 19.59 13.39
CA CYS A 105 10.62 19.04 13.08
C CYS A 105 9.60 19.40 14.16
N ASP A 106 8.33 19.59 13.78
CA ASP A 106 7.18 19.54 14.71
C ASP A 106 6.94 18.08 15.19
N CYS A 107 8.01 17.38 15.53
CA CYS A 107 8.02 16.07 16.14
C CYS A 107 8.05 16.28 17.67
N PRO A 108 7.46 15.38 18.47
CA PRO A 108 7.75 15.33 19.89
C PRO A 108 9.28 15.31 20.08
N HIS A 109 9.81 16.15 20.98
CA HIS A 109 11.25 16.40 21.15
C HIS A 109 12.09 15.15 21.53
N ASP A 110 11.44 13.99 21.72
CA ASP A 110 12.03 12.75 22.23
C ASP A 110 12.03 11.60 21.19
N ILE A 111 11.78 11.87 19.90
CA ILE A 111 11.91 10.82 18.86
C ILE A 111 13.35 10.76 18.36
N ASP A 112 14.10 9.78 18.85
CA ASP A 112 15.43 9.42 18.35
C ASP A 112 15.34 8.52 17.09
N GLY A 113 16.30 8.69 16.18
CA GLY A 113 16.43 7.85 14.99
C GLY A 113 15.72 8.35 13.72
N HIS A 114 16.14 7.79 12.58
CA HIS A 114 15.54 8.07 11.27
C HIS A 114 14.08 7.64 11.23
N HIS A 115 13.19 8.48 10.69
CA HIS A 115 11.78 8.15 10.61
C HIS A 115 11.04 8.87 9.47
N LEU A 116 9.90 8.33 9.09
CA LEU A 116 8.89 9.01 8.26
C LEU A 116 7.73 9.48 9.13
N ARG A 117 7.29 10.72 8.92
CA ARG A 117 6.06 11.24 9.52
C ARG A 117 4.91 11.16 8.53
N LEU A 118 3.91 10.34 8.83
CA LEU A 118 2.66 10.34 8.09
C LEU A 118 1.70 11.31 8.76
N ARG A 119 1.11 12.20 7.96
CA ARG A 119 0.14 13.18 8.42
C ARG A 119 -1.16 13.06 7.64
N ASN A 120 -2.27 12.89 8.33
CA ASN A 120 -3.60 12.92 7.71
C ASN A 120 -4.01 14.37 7.52
N ARG A 121 -4.14 14.78 6.25
CA ARG A 121 -4.48 16.17 5.89
C ARG A 121 -5.72 16.28 4.99
N PRO A 122 -6.88 15.72 5.39
CA PRO A 122 -8.14 15.85 4.64
C PRO A 122 -8.68 17.28 4.60
N GLU A 123 -8.26 18.13 5.53
CA GLU A 123 -8.65 19.54 5.67
C GLU A 123 -8.07 20.44 4.57
N LEU A 124 -7.01 20.01 3.89
CA LEU A 124 -6.52 20.67 2.68
C LEU A 124 -7.49 20.52 1.51
N GLY A 125 -8.44 19.59 1.60
CA GLY A 125 -9.45 19.35 0.58
C GLY A 125 -10.48 20.47 0.47
N GLY A 126 -11.16 20.52 -0.66
CA GLY A 126 -12.25 21.45 -0.98
C GLY A 126 -13.32 20.77 -1.84
N PRO A 127 -14.23 21.53 -2.47
CA PRO A 127 -15.29 20.95 -3.32
C PRO A 127 -14.76 20.04 -4.43
N ASP A 128 -13.58 20.33 -4.96
CA ASP A 128 -12.97 19.63 -6.11
C ASP A 128 -11.76 18.76 -5.72
N SER A 129 -11.46 18.58 -4.42
CA SER A 129 -10.31 17.79 -3.98
C SER A 129 -10.49 17.18 -2.60
N ASP A 130 -10.10 15.92 -2.44
CA ASP A 130 -10.13 15.22 -1.15
C ASP A 130 -9.03 15.66 -0.16
N GLY A 131 -8.12 16.57 -0.56
CA GLY A 131 -6.95 16.94 0.24
C GLY A 131 -5.82 15.91 0.14
N LEU A 132 -5.11 15.67 1.25
CA LEU A 132 -4.06 14.64 1.36
C LEU A 132 -4.34 13.66 2.51
N PRO A 133 -5.44 12.89 2.45
CA PRO A 133 -5.78 11.98 3.54
C PRO A 133 -4.97 10.68 3.45
N LEU A 134 -4.69 10.06 4.60
CA LEU A 134 -3.98 8.76 4.65
C LEU A 134 -4.90 7.58 4.28
N LYS A 135 -6.21 7.72 4.50
CA LYS A 135 -7.28 6.78 4.11
C LYS A 135 -8.45 7.54 3.48
N LYS A 136 -9.43 6.84 2.91
CA LYS A 136 -10.68 7.48 2.47
C LYS A 136 -11.39 8.10 3.69
N ARG A 137 -12.16 9.18 3.46
CA ARG A 137 -12.98 9.80 4.52
C ARG A 137 -13.99 8.79 5.10
N GLY A 138 -14.19 8.82 6.42
CA GLY A 138 -15.14 7.97 7.14
C GLY A 138 -14.57 6.68 7.72
N ASP A 139 -13.29 6.42 7.48
CA ASP A 139 -12.59 5.24 7.96
C ASP A 139 -11.72 5.54 9.20
N SER A 140 -11.74 4.67 10.22
CA SER A 140 -10.91 4.82 11.42
C SER A 140 -9.46 4.32 11.20
N GLU A 141 -8.56 5.21 10.74
CA GLU A 141 -7.10 5.08 10.87
C GLU A 141 -6.62 6.09 11.92
N PRO A 142 -5.60 5.81 12.75
CA PRO A 142 -4.97 6.87 13.55
C PRO A 142 -4.45 7.98 12.64
N ASP A 143 -4.71 9.22 13.03
CA ASP A 143 -4.53 10.44 12.22
C ASP A 143 -3.08 10.60 11.73
N ASP A 144 -2.15 10.72 12.67
CA ASP A 144 -0.74 10.97 12.39
C ASP A 144 0.09 9.86 13.04
N ARG A 145 1.18 9.44 12.37
CA ARG A 145 2.09 8.43 12.93
C ARG A 145 3.53 8.59 12.46
N TYR A 146 4.44 8.13 13.31
CA TYR A 146 5.87 8.06 13.03
C TYR A 146 6.26 6.63 12.70
N ILE A 147 6.97 6.44 11.60
CA ILE A 147 7.45 5.13 11.17
C ILE A 147 8.97 5.13 11.26
N PRO A 148 9.56 4.41 12.23
CA PRO A 148 11.00 4.25 12.32
C PRO A 148 11.56 3.63 11.04
N LEU A 149 12.70 4.14 10.61
CA LEU A 149 13.45 3.66 9.45
C LEU A 149 14.81 3.16 9.89
N ARG A 150 15.23 2.02 9.34
CA ARG A 150 16.64 1.62 9.37
C ARG A 150 17.44 2.55 8.46
N SER A 151 18.73 2.74 8.75
CA SER A 151 19.62 3.65 8.03
C SER A 151 19.66 3.35 6.53
N GLU A 152 19.62 2.08 6.13
CA GLU A 152 19.62 1.67 4.72
C GLU A 152 18.36 2.16 3.99
N THR A 153 17.21 2.07 4.65
CA THR A 153 15.93 2.54 4.09
C THR A 153 15.89 4.06 4.04
N PHE A 154 16.33 4.74 5.11
CA PHE A 154 16.47 6.19 5.13
C PHE A 154 17.36 6.68 3.98
N ASN A 155 18.56 6.09 3.84
CA ASN A 155 19.53 6.46 2.80
C ASN A 155 18.96 6.26 1.40
N ALA A 156 18.25 5.16 1.14
CA ALA A 156 17.61 4.93 -0.16
C ALA A 156 16.57 6.02 -0.51
N ILE A 157 15.74 6.43 0.46
CA ILE A 157 14.76 7.50 0.25
C ILE A 157 15.46 8.86 0.11
N GLN A 158 16.52 9.10 0.88
CA GLN A 158 17.30 10.33 0.82
C GLN A 158 18.02 10.49 -0.52
N SER A 159 18.68 9.45 -1.03
CA SER A 159 19.29 9.46 -2.36
C SER A 159 18.28 9.77 -3.45
N TYR A 160 17.08 9.16 -3.39
CA TYR A 160 16.00 9.53 -4.30
C TYR A 160 15.62 11.01 -4.24
N ARG A 161 15.51 11.57 -3.03
CA ARG A 161 15.16 12.99 -2.84
C ARG A 161 16.21 13.93 -3.43
N GLU A 162 17.48 13.57 -3.33
CA GLU A 162 18.60 14.36 -3.82
C GLU A 162 18.76 14.27 -5.34
N GLU A 163 18.57 13.08 -5.92
CA GLU A 163 18.91 12.80 -7.32
C GLU A 163 17.76 13.04 -8.31
N ARG A 164 16.50 12.93 -7.88
CA ARG A 164 15.35 12.88 -8.81
C ARG A 164 15.08 14.16 -9.63
N GLY A 165 15.79 15.26 -9.33
CA GLY A 165 15.46 16.59 -9.83
C GLY A 165 14.19 17.14 -9.17
N ARG A 166 14.20 18.42 -8.77
CA ARG A 166 13.03 19.04 -8.14
C ARG A 166 12.09 19.56 -9.22
N ALA A 167 10.79 19.31 -9.08
CA ALA A 167 9.81 20.09 -9.83
C ALA A 167 9.98 21.58 -9.46
N ASP A 168 9.96 22.45 -10.47
CA ASP A 168 10.13 23.89 -10.25
C ASP A 168 9.02 24.46 -9.36
N GLU A 169 7.81 23.94 -9.52
CA GLU A 169 6.60 24.39 -8.84
C GLU A 169 6.21 23.49 -7.65
N SER A 170 5.37 24.01 -6.76
CA SER A 170 4.65 23.23 -5.74
C SER A 170 3.40 22.57 -6.32
N ASP A 171 2.80 21.64 -5.59
CA ASP A 171 1.48 21.12 -5.91
C ASP A 171 0.37 22.16 -5.63
N GLN A 172 -0.89 21.77 -5.87
CA GLN A 172 -2.06 22.63 -5.68
C GLN A 172 -2.27 23.12 -4.24
N PHE A 173 -1.58 22.52 -3.25
CA PHE A 173 -1.64 22.90 -1.84
C PHE A 173 -0.41 23.73 -1.40
N GLY A 174 0.47 24.09 -2.34
CA GLY A 174 1.73 24.77 -2.01
C GLY A 174 2.80 23.84 -1.43
N LEU A 175 2.60 22.52 -1.54
CA LEU A 175 3.47 21.50 -0.95
C LEU A 175 4.29 20.77 -2.02
N ARG A 176 5.26 19.96 -1.59
CA ARG A 176 6.03 19.07 -2.46
C ARG A 176 5.97 17.65 -1.93
N GLY A 177 5.40 16.77 -2.75
CA GLY A 177 5.28 15.36 -2.43
C GLY A 177 6.64 14.67 -2.43
N LEU A 178 6.78 13.64 -1.59
CA LEU A 178 7.95 12.77 -1.61
C LEU A 178 8.06 12.09 -2.97
N LEU A 179 6.98 11.46 -3.45
CA LEU A 179 6.93 10.87 -4.79
C LEU A 179 6.49 11.91 -5.82
N GLN A 180 7.36 12.19 -6.80
CA GLN A 180 7.12 13.18 -7.85
C GLN A 180 7.08 12.55 -9.25
N THR A 181 6.59 13.30 -10.23
CA THR A 181 6.78 12.97 -11.67
C THR A 181 7.48 14.13 -12.36
N LYS A 182 8.00 13.92 -13.56
CA LYS A 182 8.61 15.01 -14.35
C LYS A 182 7.66 16.20 -14.57
N GLN A 183 6.36 15.96 -14.51
CA GLN A 183 5.31 16.94 -14.79
C GLN A 183 4.58 17.42 -13.52
N SER A 184 4.94 16.93 -12.33
CA SER A 184 4.19 17.27 -11.12
C SER A 184 5.01 17.11 -9.84
N ALA A 185 4.90 18.13 -8.99
CA ALA A 185 5.51 18.18 -7.67
C ALA A 185 4.97 17.14 -6.68
N ARG A 186 3.90 16.42 -7.04
CA ARG A 186 3.36 15.25 -6.33
C ARG A 186 2.75 14.30 -7.34
N MET A 187 2.98 13.00 -7.16
CA MET A 187 2.24 11.99 -7.90
C MET A 187 0.73 12.15 -7.69
N LYS A 188 -0.01 12.33 -8.78
CA LYS A 188 -1.46 12.46 -8.71
C LYS A 188 -2.11 11.15 -8.28
N SER A 189 -3.06 11.26 -7.37
CA SER A 189 -4.03 10.19 -7.15
C SER A 189 -4.92 10.06 -8.38
N ALA A 190 -5.27 8.83 -8.71
CA ALA A 190 -6.25 8.51 -9.74
C ALA A 190 -6.81 7.12 -9.44
N ASN A 191 -8.06 6.89 -9.81
CA ASN A 191 -8.71 5.60 -9.61
C ASN A 191 -8.08 4.53 -10.52
N GLY A 192 -7.97 3.30 -9.99
CA GLY A 192 -7.42 2.15 -10.70
C GLY A 192 -6.06 2.41 -11.37
N HIS A 193 -5.98 2.09 -12.66
CA HIS A 193 -4.76 2.08 -13.48
C HIS A 193 -4.24 3.46 -13.90
N GLY A 194 -4.98 4.55 -13.62
CA GLY A 194 -4.57 5.90 -13.99
C GLY A 194 -3.45 6.48 -13.13
N SER A 195 -3.23 5.94 -11.93
CA SER A 195 -2.26 6.50 -10.99
C SER A 195 -0.82 6.13 -11.39
N PRO A 196 0.13 7.09 -11.39
CA PRO A 196 1.55 6.81 -11.61
C PRO A 196 2.08 5.74 -10.63
N LEU A 197 1.76 5.87 -9.34
CA LEU A 197 2.16 4.89 -8.33
C LEU A 197 1.61 3.50 -8.64
N TYR A 198 0.34 3.38 -9.05
CA TYR A 198 -0.24 2.09 -9.40
C TYR A 198 0.54 1.43 -10.56
N ARG A 199 0.82 2.18 -11.62
CA ARG A 199 1.54 1.68 -12.79
C ARG A 199 2.98 1.29 -12.47
N GLU A 200 3.65 2.06 -11.62
CA GLU A 200 5.00 1.75 -11.16
C GLU A 200 5.03 0.47 -10.34
N ILE A 201 4.11 0.30 -9.40
CA ILE A 201 4.03 -0.93 -8.60
C ILE A 201 3.69 -2.16 -9.47
N CYS A 202 2.76 -2.04 -10.42
CA CYS A 202 2.52 -3.13 -11.38
C CYS A 202 3.76 -3.43 -12.24
N TRP A 203 4.49 -2.40 -12.67
CA TRP A 203 5.71 -2.60 -13.45
C TRP A 203 6.79 -3.30 -12.65
N VAL A 204 7.09 -2.83 -11.44
CA VAL A 204 8.08 -3.42 -10.53
C VAL A 204 7.74 -4.87 -10.23
N THR A 205 6.46 -5.15 -9.98
CA THR A 205 6.04 -6.51 -9.64
C THR A 205 5.98 -7.43 -10.84
N SER A 206 5.93 -6.98 -12.08
CA SER A 206 5.89 -7.92 -13.20
C SER A 206 7.16 -8.78 -13.27
N PRO A 207 7.07 -10.12 -13.42
CA PRO A 207 8.24 -10.98 -13.58
C PRO A 207 9.14 -10.56 -14.75
N ALA A 208 8.55 -10.07 -15.85
CA ALA A 208 9.28 -9.52 -17.01
C ALA A 208 10.20 -8.32 -16.70
N THR A 209 10.11 -7.75 -15.48
CA THR A 209 10.92 -6.63 -15.04
C THR A 209 12.16 -7.07 -14.28
N TYR A 210 12.08 -8.14 -13.47
CA TYR A 210 13.13 -8.52 -12.52
C TYR A 210 13.61 -10.00 -12.63
N ALA A 211 12.81 -10.91 -13.17
CA ALA A 211 13.07 -12.36 -13.18
C ALA A 211 13.20 -12.97 -14.59
N GLU A 212 13.37 -12.13 -15.62
CA GLU A 212 13.56 -12.46 -17.05
C GLU A 212 12.41 -13.23 -17.76
N GLU A 213 11.67 -14.08 -17.07
CA GLU A 213 10.63 -14.93 -17.65
C GLU A 213 9.22 -14.42 -17.34
N CYS A 214 8.50 -14.02 -18.39
CA CYS A 214 7.05 -13.89 -18.34
C CYS A 214 6.43 -14.27 -19.69
N TYR A 215 5.45 -15.16 -19.65
CA TYR A 215 4.80 -15.70 -20.85
C TYR A 215 3.47 -14.99 -21.18
N CYS A 216 3.14 -13.93 -20.45
CA CYS A 216 1.92 -13.16 -20.66
C CYS A 216 1.96 -12.42 -22.01
N SER A 217 0.80 -12.34 -22.69
CA SER A 217 0.68 -11.69 -24.02
C SER A 217 1.00 -10.19 -24.00
N PHE A 218 0.90 -9.53 -22.85
CA PHE A 218 1.20 -8.12 -22.66
C PHE A 218 2.66 -7.84 -22.29
N CYS A 219 3.45 -8.88 -22.00
CA CYS A 219 4.78 -8.77 -21.41
C CYS A 219 5.92 -8.77 -22.44
N ARG A 220 5.60 -9.08 -23.70
CA ARG A 220 6.57 -9.17 -24.79
C ARG A 220 6.33 -8.04 -25.78
N ASP A 221 7.10 -6.95 -25.67
CA ASP A 221 7.30 -6.06 -26.81
C ASP A 221 8.34 -6.66 -27.78
N ARG A 222 8.65 -5.95 -28.88
CA ARG A 222 9.56 -6.44 -29.93
C ARG A 222 11.00 -6.64 -29.42
N GLU A 223 11.33 -6.00 -28.31
CA GLU A 223 12.62 -6.04 -27.62
C GLU A 223 12.57 -6.88 -26.32
N GLY A 224 11.44 -7.52 -26.01
CA GLY A 224 11.24 -8.35 -24.81
C GLY A 224 11.09 -7.57 -23.50
N ARG A 225 10.82 -6.26 -23.53
CA ARG A 225 10.73 -5.40 -22.34
C ARG A 225 9.29 -5.01 -22.02
N LEU A 226 8.95 -4.97 -20.74
CA LEU A 226 7.62 -4.50 -20.33
C LEU A 226 7.57 -2.98 -20.22
N SER A 227 6.67 -2.36 -20.97
CA SER A 227 6.37 -0.93 -20.82
C SER A 227 5.52 -0.67 -19.57
N ARG A 228 5.90 0.36 -18.79
CA ARG A 228 5.14 0.85 -17.61
C ARG A 228 3.68 1.17 -17.93
N LYS A 229 3.35 1.53 -19.19
CA LYS A 229 1.98 1.86 -19.60
C LYS A 229 1.05 0.66 -19.68
N VAL A 230 1.61 -0.53 -19.91
CA VAL A 230 0.85 -1.79 -20.08
C VAL A 230 1.12 -2.79 -18.96
N ALA A 231 2.02 -2.47 -18.03
CA ALA A 231 2.35 -3.34 -16.90
C ALA A 231 1.14 -3.79 -16.09
N SER A 232 0.12 -2.94 -15.94
CA SER A 232 -1.12 -3.31 -15.26
C SER A 232 -1.97 -4.37 -15.98
N LYS A 233 -1.64 -4.70 -17.24
CA LYS A 233 -2.30 -5.74 -18.03
C LYS A 233 -1.62 -7.10 -17.88
N CYS A 234 -0.42 -7.15 -17.33
CA CYS A 234 0.25 -8.42 -17.04
C CYS A 234 -0.50 -9.14 -15.90
N GLU A 235 -0.95 -10.35 -16.17
CA GLU A 235 -1.70 -11.20 -15.23
C GLU A 235 -0.90 -11.53 -13.97
N ASN A 236 0.43 -11.53 -14.09
CA ASN A 236 1.35 -11.77 -12.99
C ASN A 236 1.71 -10.47 -12.23
N SER A 237 1.37 -9.29 -12.74
CA SER A 237 1.63 -8.03 -12.03
C SER A 237 0.67 -7.87 -10.86
N ARG A 238 1.12 -7.13 -9.83
CA ARG A 238 0.34 -6.90 -8.61
C ARG A 238 0.24 -5.40 -8.37
N GLY A 239 -0.97 -4.93 -8.07
CA GLY A 239 -1.22 -3.53 -7.74
C GLY A 239 -0.85 -3.21 -6.28
N PRO A 240 -0.84 -1.92 -5.87
CA PRO A 240 -0.46 -1.52 -4.52
C PRO A 240 -1.20 -2.22 -3.38
N HIS A 241 -2.49 -2.54 -3.56
CA HIS A 241 -3.28 -3.26 -2.55
C HIS A 241 -2.77 -4.70 -2.37
N ALA A 242 -2.50 -5.38 -3.48
CA ALA A 242 -1.96 -6.73 -3.50
C ALA A 242 -0.56 -6.80 -2.86
N VAL A 243 0.29 -5.83 -3.18
CA VAL A 243 1.63 -5.68 -2.60
C VAL A 243 1.55 -5.44 -1.10
N ARG A 244 0.63 -4.56 -0.65
CA ARG A 244 0.42 -4.30 0.78
C ARG A 244 -0.04 -5.55 1.52
N HIS A 245 -0.90 -6.37 0.93
CA HIS A 245 -1.32 -7.63 1.55
C HIS A 245 -0.13 -8.58 1.72
N GLY A 246 0.67 -8.76 0.67
CA GLY A 246 1.91 -9.55 0.73
C GLY A 246 2.90 -9.04 1.78
N ALA A 247 3.05 -7.72 1.89
CA ALA A 247 3.87 -7.09 2.92
C ALA A 247 3.40 -7.39 4.34
N ILE A 248 2.09 -7.38 4.58
CA ILE A 248 1.51 -7.70 5.88
C ILE A 248 1.75 -9.19 6.19
N THR A 249 1.50 -10.09 5.23
CA THR A 249 1.79 -11.53 5.38
C THR A 249 3.26 -11.77 5.69
N HIS A 250 4.17 -11.17 4.92
CA HIS A 250 5.62 -11.26 5.17
C HIS A 250 5.98 -10.77 6.57
N ALA A 251 5.45 -9.62 6.99
CA ALA A 251 5.72 -9.07 8.31
C ALA A 251 5.23 -10.02 9.44
N PHE A 252 4.04 -10.62 9.29
CA PHE A 252 3.56 -11.61 10.26
C PHE A 252 4.41 -12.88 10.30
N ASN A 253 4.81 -13.43 9.14
CA ASN A 253 5.69 -14.61 9.08
C ASN A 253 7.02 -14.36 9.81
N ARG A 254 7.50 -13.11 9.78
CA ARG A 254 8.71 -12.67 10.48
C ARG A 254 8.53 -12.46 11.99
N MET A 255 7.31 -12.33 12.53
CA MET A 255 7.09 -12.06 13.96
C MET A 255 7.55 -13.18 14.88
N SER A 256 7.58 -14.43 14.39
CA SER A 256 8.08 -15.58 15.15
C SER A 256 9.61 -15.63 15.21
N ASP A 257 10.30 -14.79 14.43
CA ASP A 257 11.76 -14.75 14.44
C ASP A 257 12.26 -13.97 15.67
N PRO A 258 13.10 -14.58 16.52
CA PRO A 258 13.60 -13.98 17.76
C PRO A 258 14.46 -12.73 17.54
N ASP A 259 15.01 -12.54 16.34
CA ASP A 259 15.81 -11.36 15.98
C ASP A 259 14.92 -10.17 15.55
N THR A 260 13.60 -10.34 15.54
CA THR A 260 12.65 -9.27 15.28
C THR A 260 11.85 -8.93 16.53
N ASN A 261 11.77 -7.64 16.85
CA ASN A 261 10.89 -7.13 17.92
C ASN A 261 9.53 -6.68 17.37
N LEU A 262 8.99 -7.45 16.41
CA LEU A 262 7.77 -7.07 15.69
C LEU A 262 6.55 -7.64 16.40
N THR A 263 5.67 -6.76 16.89
CA THR A 263 4.38 -7.14 17.48
C THR A 263 3.22 -6.80 16.54
N PRO A 264 2.05 -7.44 16.68
CA PRO A 264 0.84 -7.07 15.94
C PRO A 264 0.48 -5.58 16.13
N GLU A 265 0.68 -5.03 17.32
CA GLU A 265 0.41 -3.62 17.65
C GLU A 265 1.37 -2.69 16.92
N SER A 266 2.67 -3.01 16.93
CA SER A 266 3.71 -2.27 16.19
C SER A 266 3.43 -2.31 14.68
N LEU A 267 3.05 -3.47 14.14
CA LEU A 267 2.67 -3.61 12.73
C LEU A 267 1.41 -2.80 12.40
N SER A 268 0.38 -2.90 13.25
CA SER A 268 -0.89 -2.15 13.17
C SER A 268 -0.63 -0.66 13.11
N HIS A 269 0.20 -0.13 14.03
CA HIS A 269 0.61 1.25 14.04
C HIS A 269 1.32 1.64 12.74
N ARG A 270 2.35 0.90 12.33
CA ARG A 270 3.13 1.17 11.10
C ARG A 270 2.26 1.24 9.85
N VAL A 271 1.48 0.19 9.60
CA VAL A 271 0.69 0.09 8.36
C VAL A 271 -0.61 0.89 8.45
N GLY A 272 -1.06 1.26 9.65
CA GLY A 272 -2.30 1.97 9.90
C GLY A 272 -3.54 1.09 9.66
N THR A 273 -3.56 -0.13 10.20
CA THR A 273 -4.71 -1.04 10.14
C THR A 273 -4.93 -1.64 11.51
N SER A 274 -6.17 -1.77 11.97
CA SER A 274 -6.47 -2.41 13.26
C SER A 274 -5.89 -3.83 13.36
N VAL A 275 -5.47 -4.25 14.55
CA VAL A 275 -4.96 -5.61 14.80
C VAL A 275 -5.96 -6.70 14.34
N PRO A 276 -7.28 -6.60 14.60
CA PRO A 276 -8.25 -7.56 14.08
C PRO A 276 -8.22 -7.68 12.55
N THR A 277 -8.20 -6.55 11.83
CA THR A 277 -8.14 -6.55 10.36
C THR A 277 -6.81 -7.12 9.85
N LEU A 278 -5.71 -6.89 10.56
CA LEU A 278 -4.42 -7.51 10.24
C LEU A 278 -4.44 -9.04 10.39
N LYS A 279 -5.05 -9.55 11.47
CA LYS A 279 -5.20 -11.00 11.67
C LYS A 279 -6.05 -11.63 10.58
N GLN A 280 -7.15 -10.99 10.18
CA GLN A 280 -7.97 -11.47 9.05
C GLN A 280 -7.19 -11.58 7.74
N VAL A 281 -6.31 -10.63 7.45
CA VAL A 281 -5.41 -10.65 6.28
C VAL A 281 -4.45 -11.84 6.36
N TYR A 282 -3.89 -12.09 7.54
CA TYR A 282 -2.97 -13.21 7.78
C TYR A 282 -3.67 -14.59 7.76
N ASP A 283 -4.88 -14.69 8.30
CA ASP A 283 -5.65 -15.94 8.32
C ASP A 283 -6.11 -16.37 6.92
N ARG A 284 -6.12 -15.45 5.96
CA ARG A 284 -6.40 -15.72 4.54
C ARG A 284 -5.19 -16.23 3.74
N ALA A 285 -4.00 -16.29 4.35
CA ALA A 285 -2.81 -16.90 3.76
C ALA A 285 -3.06 -18.35 3.32
N ASP A 286 -2.36 -18.80 2.28
CA ASP A 286 -2.61 -20.08 1.62
C ASP A 286 -2.33 -21.29 2.53
N ALA A 287 -3.01 -22.41 2.28
CA ALA A 287 -2.84 -23.67 2.98
C ALA A 287 -1.37 -24.14 3.01
N LYS A 288 -0.58 -23.88 1.97
CA LYS A 288 0.86 -24.17 1.94
C LYS A 288 1.63 -23.34 2.97
N GLU A 289 1.41 -22.02 3.00
CA GLU A 289 2.01 -21.15 4.02
C GLU A 289 1.54 -21.56 5.42
N LYS A 290 0.25 -21.94 5.58
CA LYS A 290 -0.24 -22.48 6.87
C LYS A 290 0.49 -23.76 7.26
N TYR A 291 0.68 -24.69 6.33
CA TYR A 291 1.37 -25.96 6.57
C TYR A 291 2.84 -25.78 6.92
N GLU A 292 3.59 -24.95 6.17
CA GLU A 292 5.00 -24.63 6.48
C GLU A 292 5.11 -23.98 7.86
N ARG A 293 4.19 -23.08 8.23
CA ARG A 293 4.10 -22.51 9.58
C ARG A 293 3.84 -23.56 10.65
N HIS A 294 2.93 -24.52 10.40
CA HIS A 294 2.66 -25.59 11.36
C HIS A 294 3.85 -26.53 11.51
N ARG A 295 4.58 -26.81 10.42
CA ARG A 295 5.82 -27.60 10.43
C ARG A 295 6.88 -26.95 11.30
N ASP A 296 7.07 -25.64 11.18
CA ASP A 296 8.11 -24.91 11.92
C ASP A 296 7.73 -24.69 13.41
N ASN A 297 6.44 -24.83 13.75
CA ASN A 297 5.93 -24.84 15.14
C ASN A 297 5.75 -26.25 15.73
N LEU A 298 6.24 -27.30 15.06
CA LEU A 298 6.31 -28.62 15.66
C LEU A 298 7.35 -28.59 16.78
N ILE A 299 6.88 -28.67 18.02
CA ILE A 299 7.73 -29.07 19.14
C ILE A 299 8.11 -30.52 18.87
N GLY A 300 9.41 -30.82 18.89
CA GLY A 300 9.96 -32.17 18.67
C GLY A 300 9.33 -33.23 19.56
#